data_AF-A0A7W0WS68-F1
#
_entry.id   AF-A0A7W0WS68-F1
#
_cell.length_a   1.000
_cell.length_b   1.000
_cell.length_c   1.000
_cell.angle_alpha   90.00
_cell.angle_beta   90.00
_cell.angle_gamma   90.00
#
_symmetry.space_group_name_H-M   'P 1'
#
loop_
_entity.id
_entity.type
_entity.pdbx_description
1 polymer ?
#
loop_
_entity_poly.entity_id
_entity_poly.type
_entity_poly.pdbx_seq_one_letter_code
_entity_poly.pdbx_strand_id
1 'polypeptide(L)'
;MRNLIMTLAVLAACGGPSGKDVAMAKQARYQGDKLELFANMKQTVESKYKLDVSDETQLAVKTTARWYTPEGLVSNWTPSDVGTQGHKLPDRSLNITLVAQVLPSEGNWVVHIEPVILRFNANQPKLEPVRLDDPSLPGFVKGKSDELAFDVNKKLKQWEV
;
A
#
# COMPACT_ATOMS: atom_id res chain seq x y z
N MET A 1 37.17 -7.29 40.54
CA MET A 1 36.13 -7.84 39.63
C MET A 1 35.53 -6.66 38.88
N ARG A 2 35.86 -6.52 37.60
CA ARG A 2 35.60 -5.31 36.80
C ARG A 2 34.37 -5.58 35.94
N ASN A 3 33.26 -4.93 36.27
CA ASN A 3 31.96 -5.09 35.60
C ASN A 3 32.06 -4.64 34.14
N LEU A 4 31.93 -5.58 33.22
CA LEU A 4 31.85 -5.34 31.78
C LEU A 4 30.40 -5.02 31.44
N ILE A 5 30.10 -3.75 31.15
CA ILE A 5 28.81 -3.31 30.62
C ILE A 5 28.75 -3.77 29.17
N MET A 6 27.92 -4.79 28.90
CA MET A 6 27.65 -5.31 27.58
C MET A 6 26.60 -4.41 26.92
N THR A 7 27.04 -3.42 26.17
CA THR A 7 26.15 -2.54 25.40
C THR A 7 25.60 -3.33 24.21
N LEU A 8 24.34 -3.75 24.30
CA LEU A 8 23.61 -4.34 23.18
C LEU A 8 23.43 -3.26 22.10
N ALA A 9 24.21 -3.36 21.02
CA ALA A 9 23.99 -2.59 19.81
C ALA A 9 22.73 -3.12 19.12
N VAL A 10 21.60 -2.43 19.31
CA VAL A 10 20.40 -2.63 18.50
C VAL A 10 20.73 -2.12 17.11
N LEU A 11 21.10 -3.04 16.21
CA LEU A 11 21.18 -2.79 14.78
C LEU A 11 19.78 -2.40 14.32
N ALA A 12 19.57 -1.09 14.15
CA ALA A 12 18.43 -0.56 13.42
C ALA A 12 18.48 -1.18 12.01
N ALA A 13 17.58 -2.13 11.77
CA ALA A 13 17.37 -2.72 10.46
C ALA A 13 16.80 -1.66 9.52
N CYS A 14 17.67 -0.84 8.95
CA CYS A 14 17.39 -0.04 7.76
C CYS A 14 17.42 -0.98 6.54
N GLY A 15 16.52 -1.95 6.53
CA GLY A 15 16.23 -2.83 5.41
C GLY A 15 14.73 -3.03 5.39
N GLY A 16 14.07 -2.56 4.34
CA GLY A 16 12.64 -2.82 4.14
C GLY A 16 12.33 -4.33 4.13
N PRO A 17 11.04 -4.72 4.11
CA PRO A 17 10.67 -6.13 4.12
C PRO A 17 11.33 -6.87 2.96
N SER A 18 11.84 -8.08 3.23
CA SER A 18 12.42 -8.90 2.17
C SER A 18 11.32 -9.38 1.22
N GLY A 19 11.68 -9.74 -0.02
CA GLY A 19 10.70 -10.31 -0.96
C GLY A 19 10.01 -11.57 -0.43
N LYS A 20 10.68 -12.33 0.44
CA LYS A 20 10.10 -13.50 1.13
C LYS A 20 9.05 -13.08 2.15
N ASP A 21 9.32 -12.05 2.95
CA ASP A 21 8.37 -11.56 3.95
C ASP A 21 7.10 -11.02 3.30
N VAL A 22 7.25 -10.31 2.18
CA VAL A 22 6.12 -9.82 1.38
C VAL A 22 5.31 -11.00 0.80
N ALA A 23 5.98 -12.01 0.23
CA ALA A 23 5.30 -13.18 -0.32
C ALA A 23 4.50 -13.92 0.76
N MET A 24 5.09 -14.10 1.95
CA MET A 24 4.41 -14.69 3.10
C MET A 24 3.22 -13.83 3.54
N ALA A 25 3.39 -12.51 3.65
CA ALA A 25 2.31 -11.60 4.02
C ALA A 25 1.11 -11.67 3.08
N LYS A 26 1.34 -11.79 1.76
CA LYS A 26 0.27 -11.91 0.76
C LYS A 26 -0.44 -13.26 0.75
N GLN A 27 0.19 -14.29 1.30
CA GLN A 27 -0.36 -15.65 1.39
C GLN A 27 -0.95 -15.95 2.77
N ALA A 28 -0.76 -15.05 3.74
CA ALA A 28 -1.22 -15.23 5.10
C ALA A 28 -2.75 -15.36 5.14
N ARG A 29 -3.19 -16.30 5.99
CA ARG A 29 -4.60 -16.55 6.29
C ARG A 29 -4.81 -16.21 7.76
N TYR A 30 -5.98 -15.71 8.09
CA TYR A 30 -6.30 -15.24 9.43
C TYR A 30 -7.57 -15.91 9.96
N GLN A 31 -7.57 -16.27 11.23
CA GLN A 31 -8.75 -16.71 11.98
C GLN A 31 -9.13 -15.66 13.02
N GLY A 32 -10.43 -15.45 13.19
CA GLY A 32 -10.95 -14.49 14.17
C GLY A 32 -12.19 -13.77 13.68
N ASP A 33 -12.61 -12.77 14.45
CA ASP A 33 -13.71 -11.90 14.07
C ASP A 33 -13.31 -10.99 12.90
N LYS A 34 -14.16 -10.95 11.86
CA LYS A 34 -13.87 -10.20 10.63
C LYS A 34 -13.83 -8.68 10.85
N LEU A 35 -14.59 -8.16 11.82
CA LEU A 35 -14.60 -6.74 12.15
C LEU A 35 -13.34 -6.37 12.93
N GLU A 36 -12.85 -7.25 13.81
CA GLU A 36 -11.54 -7.06 14.46
C GLU A 36 -10.40 -7.05 13.44
N LEU A 37 -10.37 -8.00 12.49
CA LEU A 37 -9.38 -8.02 11.42
C LEU A 37 -9.44 -6.76 10.57
N PHE A 38 -10.65 -6.34 10.18
CA PHE A 38 -10.88 -5.12 9.41
C PHE A 38 -10.42 -3.87 10.17
N ALA A 39 -10.76 -3.73 11.45
CA ALA A 39 -10.37 -2.59 12.26
C ALA A 39 -8.84 -2.46 12.39
N ASN A 40 -8.13 -3.58 12.57
CA ASN A 40 -6.68 -3.60 12.66
C ASN A 40 -5.99 -3.34 11.31
N MET A 41 -6.56 -3.87 10.21
CA MET A 41 -6.13 -3.51 8.86
C MET A 41 -6.31 -2.00 8.62
N LYS A 42 -7.52 -1.47 8.88
CA LYS A 42 -7.85 -0.05 8.74
C LYS A 42 -6.89 0.84 9.53
N GLN A 43 -6.66 0.54 10.80
CA GLN A 43 -5.71 1.29 11.64
C GLN A 43 -4.30 1.32 11.03
N THR A 44 -3.85 0.19 10.48
CA THR A 44 -2.56 0.12 9.79
C THR A 44 -2.52 1.01 8.56
N VAL A 45 -3.59 1.01 7.74
CA VAL A 45 -3.69 1.88 6.56
C VAL A 45 -3.69 3.36 6.99
N GLU A 46 -4.50 3.73 7.98
CA GLU A 46 -4.61 5.11 8.51
C GLU A 46 -3.30 5.65 9.09
N SER A 47 -2.45 4.77 9.63
CA SER A 47 -1.15 5.18 10.17
C SER A 47 -0.16 5.68 9.09
N LYS A 48 -0.38 5.30 7.82
CA LYS A 48 0.50 5.64 6.69
C LYS A 48 -0.18 6.48 5.61
N TYR A 49 -1.49 6.34 5.45
CA TYR A 49 -2.26 6.90 4.35
C TYR A 49 -3.54 7.57 4.84
N LYS A 50 -3.94 8.64 4.17
CA LYS A 50 -5.27 9.23 4.36
C LYS A 50 -6.31 8.34 3.67
N LEU A 51 -7.42 8.06 4.35
CA LEU A 51 -8.54 7.34 3.76
C LEU A 51 -9.47 8.29 2.99
N ASP A 52 -9.95 7.80 1.86
CA ASP A 52 -11.04 8.36 1.06
C ASP A 52 -12.37 7.66 1.39
N VAL A 53 -12.33 6.33 1.52
CA VAL A 53 -13.49 5.50 1.86
C VAL A 53 -13.11 4.47 2.92
N SER A 54 -14.03 4.22 3.85
CA SER A 54 -13.99 3.12 4.82
C SER A 54 -15.37 2.47 4.83
N ASP A 55 -15.49 1.28 4.24
CA ASP A 55 -16.75 0.52 4.15
C ASP A 55 -16.67 -0.74 5.01
N GLU A 56 -17.34 -0.71 6.16
CA GLU A 56 -17.43 -1.84 7.09
C GLU A 56 -18.32 -2.98 6.58
N THR A 57 -19.22 -2.70 5.63
CA THR A 57 -20.09 -3.71 5.01
C THR A 57 -19.28 -4.57 4.04
N GLN A 58 -18.44 -3.92 3.23
CA GLN A 58 -17.55 -4.59 2.29
C GLN A 58 -16.19 -5.00 2.89
N LEU A 59 -15.94 -4.61 4.14
CA LEU A 59 -14.67 -4.76 4.84
C LEU A 59 -13.49 -4.20 4.02
N ALA A 60 -13.71 -3.06 3.37
CA ALA A 60 -12.77 -2.44 2.44
C ALA A 60 -12.44 -1.01 2.87
N VAL A 61 -11.17 -0.62 2.70
CA VAL A 61 -10.72 0.77 2.79
C VAL A 61 -10.05 1.19 1.50
N LYS A 62 -10.25 2.44 1.12
CA LYS A 62 -9.64 3.06 -0.06
C LYS A 62 -8.89 4.30 0.38
N THR A 63 -7.62 4.41 0.01
CA THR A 63 -6.82 5.61 0.32
C THR A 63 -7.19 6.77 -0.62
N THR A 64 -6.99 8.00 -0.15
CA THR A 64 -6.93 9.15 -1.04
C THR A 64 -5.84 8.91 -2.08
N ALA A 65 -6.16 9.21 -3.34
CA ALA A 65 -5.21 9.06 -4.43
C ALA A 65 -4.02 10.01 -4.25
N ARG A 66 -2.81 9.53 -4.51
CA ARG A 66 -1.59 10.33 -4.45
C ARG A 66 -0.87 10.31 -5.79
N TRP A 67 -0.36 11.47 -6.18
CA TRP A 67 0.39 11.61 -7.42
C TRP A 67 1.87 11.34 -7.23
N TYR A 68 2.44 10.66 -8.22
CA TYR A 68 3.83 10.30 -8.31
C TYR A 68 4.39 10.67 -9.69
N THR A 69 5.59 11.21 -9.74
CA THR A 69 6.37 11.30 -10.98
C THR A 69 6.75 9.89 -11.46
N PRO A 70 7.18 9.72 -12.72
CA PRO A 70 7.73 8.45 -13.20
C PRO A 70 8.89 7.90 -12.35
N GLU A 71 9.65 8.78 -11.69
CA GLU A 71 10.76 8.46 -10.78
C GLU A 71 10.30 8.12 -9.36
N GLY A 72 8.99 8.25 -9.06
CA GLY A 72 8.42 7.92 -7.75
C GLY A 72 8.42 9.06 -6.74
N LEU A 73 8.72 10.29 -7.17
CA LEU A 73 8.62 11.46 -6.30
C LEU A 73 7.16 11.82 -6.09
N VAL A 74 6.78 12.00 -4.83
CA VAL A 74 5.44 12.49 -4.49
C VAL A 74 5.28 13.93 -4.95
N SER A 75 4.11 14.24 -5.50
CA SER A 75 3.66 15.62 -5.65
C SER A 75 2.33 15.88 -4.93
N ASN A 76 2.02 17.16 -4.73
CA ASN A 76 0.75 17.65 -4.18
C ASN A 76 -0.25 18.03 -5.29
N TRP A 77 -0.12 17.45 -6.48
CA TRP A 77 -1.08 17.68 -7.56
C TRP A 77 -2.47 17.19 -7.19
N THR A 78 -3.45 17.80 -7.83
CA THR A 78 -4.88 17.59 -7.66
C THR A 78 -5.49 17.15 -9.00
N PRO A 79 -6.69 16.57 -9.00
CA PRO A 79 -7.38 16.26 -10.26
C PRO A 79 -7.54 17.48 -11.19
N SER A 80 -7.65 18.69 -10.64
CA SER A 80 -7.71 19.95 -11.38
C SER A 80 -6.40 20.35 -12.06
N ASP A 81 -5.27 19.72 -11.74
CA ASP A 81 -4.00 19.99 -12.41
C ASP A 81 -3.86 19.22 -13.73
N VAL A 82 -4.76 18.26 -13.99
CA VAL A 82 -4.79 17.50 -15.24
C VAL A 82 -5.36 18.38 -16.36
N GLY A 83 -4.52 18.78 -17.30
CA GLY A 83 -4.94 19.52 -18.51
C GLY A 83 -4.97 21.05 -18.38
N THR A 84 -4.55 21.60 -17.24
CA THR A 84 -4.59 23.06 -17.00
C THR A 84 -3.29 23.72 -17.46
N GLN A 85 -3.40 24.81 -18.23
CA GLN A 85 -2.25 25.57 -18.75
C GLN A 85 -1.54 26.33 -17.62
N GLY A 86 -0.65 25.65 -16.89
CA GLY A 86 0.14 26.26 -15.81
C GLY A 86 0.87 25.26 -14.92
N HIS A 87 0.31 24.07 -14.75
CA HIS A 87 0.93 22.97 -14.01
C HIS A 87 1.26 21.83 -14.97
N LYS A 88 2.54 21.70 -15.34
CA LYS A 88 2.99 20.57 -16.16
C LYS A 88 3.15 19.34 -15.27
N LEU A 89 2.09 18.56 -15.16
CA LEU A 89 2.22 17.17 -14.74
C LEU A 89 3.25 16.51 -15.69
N PRO A 90 4.36 15.93 -15.18
CA PRO A 90 5.28 15.21 -16.02
C PRO A 90 4.56 14.08 -16.75
N ASP A 91 4.94 13.85 -18.01
CA ASP A 91 4.40 12.74 -18.77
C ASP A 91 4.63 11.41 -18.02
N ARG A 92 3.68 10.48 -18.13
CA ARG A 92 3.67 9.18 -17.44
C ARG A 92 3.60 9.24 -15.91
N SER A 93 3.23 10.39 -15.34
CA SER A 93 2.91 10.49 -13.91
C SER A 93 1.77 9.55 -13.52
N LEU A 94 1.81 9.03 -12.30
CA LEU A 94 0.87 8.04 -11.79
C LEU A 94 0.04 8.62 -10.64
N ASN A 95 -1.26 8.45 -10.72
CA ASN A 95 -2.18 8.65 -9.61
C ASN A 95 -2.50 7.27 -9.04
N ILE A 96 -2.10 7.04 -7.79
CA ILE A 96 -2.18 5.72 -7.15
C ILE A 96 -3.10 5.81 -5.94
N THR A 97 -4.07 4.91 -5.90
CA THR A 97 -4.91 4.62 -4.74
C THR A 97 -4.66 3.20 -4.28
N LEU A 98 -4.53 2.97 -2.98
CA LEU A 98 -4.48 1.63 -2.42
C LEU A 98 -5.87 1.23 -1.92
N VAL A 99 -6.31 0.03 -2.31
CA VAL A 99 -7.52 -0.61 -1.80
C VAL A 99 -7.07 -1.80 -0.97
N ALA A 100 -7.47 -1.83 0.31
CA ALA A 100 -7.23 -2.96 1.20
C ALA A 100 -8.57 -3.53 1.64
N GLN A 101 -8.74 -4.84 1.52
CA GLN A 101 -10.01 -5.52 1.78
C GLN A 101 -9.81 -6.84 2.51
N VAL A 102 -10.65 -7.12 3.50
CA VAL A 102 -10.72 -8.43 4.16
C VAL A 102 -11.70 -9.31 3.38
N LEU A 103 -11.23 -10.43 2.85
CA LEU A 103 -12.01 -11.35 2.02
C LEU A 103 -12.07 -12.75 2.66
N PRO A 104 -13.19 -13.47 2.53
CA PRO A 104 -13.26 -14.87 2.97
C PRO A 104 -12.44 -15.78 2.03
N SER A 105 -11.75 -16.77 2.59
CA SER A 105 -10.93 -17.75 1.86
C SER A 105 -10.90 -19.09 2.61
N GLU A 106 -11.58 -20.11 2.07
CA GLU A 106 -11.54 -21.50 2.57
C GLU A 106 -11.72 -21.64 4.10
N GLY A 107 -12.69 -20.90 4.68
CA GLY A 107 -12.96 -20.93 6.13
C GLY A 107 -12.06 -20.02 6.98
N ASN A 108 -11.13 -19.31 6.37
CA ASN A 108 -10.30 -18.28 6.98
C ASN A 108 -10.55 -16.93 6.28
N TRP A 109 -9.84 -15.89 6.72
CA TRP A 109 -9.83 -14.57 6.09
C TRP A 109 -8.48 -14.31 5.44
N VAL A 110 -8.47 -13.54 4.36
CA VAL A 110 -7.25 -13.00 3.75
C VAL A 110 -7.38 -11.50 3.65
N VAL A 111 -6.26 -10.79 3.77
CA VAL A 111 -6.22 -9.36 3.44
C VAL A 111 -5.67 -9.20 2.03
N HIS A 112 -6.51 -8.69 1.15
CA HIS A 112 -6.17 -8.39 -0.22
C HIS A 112 -5.84 -6.90 -0.36
N ILE A 113 -4.68 -6.59 -0.93
CA ILE A 113 -4.24 -5.20 -1.12
C ILE A 113 -3.83 -4.99 -2.56
N GLU A 114 -4.58 -4.13 -3.26
CA GLU A 114 -4.34 -3.81 -4.66
C GLU A 114 -4.26 -2.31 -4.90
N PRO A 115 -3.28 -1.84 -5.69
CA PRO A 115 -3.25 -0.48 -6.17
C PRO A 115 -4.18 -0.31 -7.38
N VAL A 116 -5.04 0.70 -7.31
CA VAL A 116 -5.71 1.27 -8.50
C VAL A 116 -4.79 2.34 -9.06
N ILE A 117 -4.37 2.16 -10.31
CA ILE A 117 -3.35 3.01 -10.95
C ILE A 117 -3.96 3.70 -12.16
N LEU A 118 -3.88 5.03 -12.15
CA LEU A 118 -4.22 5.86 -13.30
C LEU A 118 -2.95 6.56 -13.78
N ARG A 119 -2.66 6.49 -15.07
CA ARG A 119 -1.51 7.14 -15.70
C ARG A 119 -1.96 8.39 -16.44
N PHE A 120 -1.23 9.47 -16.23
CA PHE A 120 -1.31 10.65 -17.07
C PHE A 120 -0.39 10.48 -18.28
N ASN A 121 -0.93 10.69 -19.49
CA ASN A 121 -0.14 10.80 -20.72
C ASN A 121 -0.35 12.20 -21.29
N ALA A 122 0.72 12.95 -21.54
CA ALA A 122 0.67 14.35 -21.95
C ALA A 122 -0.11 14.57 -23.27
N ASN A 123 -0.18 13.54 -24.11
CA ASN A 123 -0.88 13.56 -25.40
C ASN A 123 -2.32 13.04 -25.31
N GLN A 124 -2.85 12.74 -24.12
CA GLN A 124 -4.20 12.22 -23.94
C GLN A 124 -4.99 13.06 -22.93
N PRO A 125 -6.26 13.39 -23.22
CA PRO A 125 -7.07 14.21 -22.33
C PRO A 125 -7.60 13.44 -21.11
N LYS A 126 -7.50 12.10 -21.11
CA LYS A 126 -8.01 11.23 -20.05
C LYS A 126 -6.88 10.44 -19.42
N LEU A 127 -7.02 10.16 -18.13
CA LEU A 127 -6.12 9.23 -17.45
C LEU A 127 -6.36 7.80 -17.95
N GLU A 128 -5.27 7.09 -18.17
CA GLU A 128 -5.26 5.70 -18.61
C GLU A 128 -5.24 4.77 -17.38
N PRO A 129 -6.21 3.87 -17.21
CA PRO A 129 -6.10 2.81 -16.20
C PRO A 129 -4.96 1.86 -16.57
N VAL A 130 -4.05 1.61 -15.62
CA VAL A 130 -2.91 0.71 -15.83
C VAL A 130 -3.00 -0.46 -14.86
N ARG A 131 -2.75 -1.66 -15.38
CA ARG A 131 -2.72 -2.88 -14.55
C ARG A 131 -1.37 -2.98 -13.83
N LEU A 132 -1.36 -3.53 -12.62
CA LEU A 132 -0.13 -3.68 -11.82
C LEU A 132 0.94 -4.56 -12.50
N ASP A 133 0.55 -5.48 -13.38
CA ASP A 133 1.43 -6.37 -14.14
C ASP A 133 2.00 -5.74 -15.43
N ASP A 134 1.65 -4.49 -15.73
CA ASP A 134 2.17 -3.79 -16.91
C ASP A 134 3.69 -3.54 -16.77
N PRO A 135 4.52 -4.02 -17.73
CA PRO A 135 5.98 -3.90 -17.67
C PRO A 135 6.49 -2.45 -17.74
N SER A 136 5.63 -1.51 -18.15
CA SER A 136 5.94 -0.09 -18.21
C SER A 136 5.78 0.64 -16.88
N LEU A 137 5.28 -0.03 -15.83
CA LEU A 137 5.18 0.53 -14.48
C LEU A 137 6.52 0.51 -13.76
N PRO A 138 6.90 1.60 -13.08
CA PRO A 138 8.06 1.60 -12.20
C PRO A 138 7.89 0.63 -11.02
N GLY A 139 8.98 -0.03 -10.62
CA GLY A 139 8.97 -1.03 -9.54
C GLY A 139 8.46 -0.51 -8.18
N PHE A 140 8.55 0.81 -7.93
CA PHE A 140 8.05 1.39 -6.68
C PHE A 140 6.53 1.23 -6.51
N VAL A 141 5.77 1.12 -7.61
CA VAL A 141 4.31 1.02 -7.58
C VAL A 141 3.89 -0.25 -6.86
N LYS A 142 4.49 -1.38 -7.26
CA LYS A 142 4.33 -2.67 -6.59
C LYS A 142 4.86 -2.62 -5.15
N GLY A 143 6.00 -1.95 -4.94
CA GLY A 143 6.59 -1.75 -3.62
C GLY A 143 5.62 -1.15 -2.60
N LYS A 144 4.71 -0.26 -3.00
CA LYS A 144 3.74 0.37 -2.08
C LYS A 144 2.69 -0.62 -1.55
N SER A 145 2.12 -1.44 -2.43
CA SER A 145 1.18 -2.49 -2.02
C SER A 145 1.89 -3.58 -1.22
N ASP A 146 3.14 -3.89 -1.58
CA ASP A 146 3.96 -4.91 -0.93
C ASP A 146 4.33 -4.51 0.50
N GLU A 147 4.75 -3.25 0.70
CA GLU A 147 5.03 -2.69 2.02
C GLU A 147 3.78 -2.70 2.90
N LEU A 148 2.64 -2.23 2.37
CA LEU A 148 1.39 -2.19 3.14
C LEU A 148 0.90 -3.60 3.51
N ALA A 149 1.03 -4.57 2.61
CA ALA A 149 0.68 -5.96 2.89
C ALA A 149 1.54 -6.52 4.03
N PHE A 150 2.84 -6.24 4.00
CA PHE A 150 3.74 -6.62 5.08
C PHE A 150 3.36 -6.00 6.44
N ASP A 151 3.07 -4.69 6.47
CA ASP A 151 2.70 -4.03 7.73
C ASP A 151 1.38 -4.55 8.30
N VAL A 152 0.39 -4.76 7.43
CA VAL A 152 -0.90 -5.32 7.84
C VAL A 152 -0.68 -6.74 8.38
N ASN A 153 0.11 -7.56 7.70
CA ASN A 153 0.42 -8.90 8.21
C ASN A 153 1.12 -8.85 9.56
N LYS A 154 2.08 -7.93 9.75
CA LYS A 154 2.75 -7.73 11.04
C LYS A 154 1.75 -7.34 12.14
N LYS A 155 0.78 -6.48 11.84
CA LYS A 155 -0.28 -6.10 12.78
C LYS A 155 -1.22 -7.27 13.09
N LEU A 156 -1.50 -8.12 12.09
CA LEU A 156 -2.43 -9.23 12.19
C LEU A 156 -1.79 -10.56 12.62
N LYS A 157 -0.50 -10.57 12.96
CA LYS A 157 0.28 -11.80 13.23
C LYS A 157 -0.34 -12.73 14.27
N GLN A 158 -1.02 -12.20 15.28
CA GLN A 158 -1.66 -13.02 16.33
C GLN A 158 -2.88 -13.81 15.86
N TRP A 159 -3.45 -13.46 14.71
CA TRP A 159 -4.59 -14.16 14.09
C TRP A 159 -4.15 -15.07 12.94
N GLU A 160 -2.86 -15.08 12.57
CA GLU A 160 -2.35 -15.86 11.42
C GLU A 160 -2.39 -17.36 11.69
N VAL A 161 -2.78 -18.14 10.67
CA VAL A 161 -2.86 -19.62 10.71
C VAL A 161 -2.20 -20.29 9.51
#